data_AF-A0A6G4WFH3-F1
#
_entry.id   AF-A0A6G4WFH3-F1
#
_cell.length_a   1.000
_cell.length_b   1.000
_cell.length_c   1.000
_cell.angle_alpha   90.00
_cell.angle_beta   90.00
_cell.angle_gamma   90.00
#
_symmetry.space_group_name_H-M   'P 1'
#
loop_
_entity.id
_entity.type
_entity.pdbx_description
1 polymer ?
#
loop_
_entity_poly.entity_id
_entity_poly.type
_entity_poly.pdbx_seq_one_letter_code
_entity_poly.pdbx_strand_id
1 'polypeptide(L)'
;MAPGFSLSEARIGTVEGGESGVLVWKSDQLVAVLTEIDEEAYSTKGKWFLEIGFGLLSGDHRNFDTIEEAVHWVGRQLFPVETADDRTAAAAS
;
A
#
# COMPACT_ATOMS: atom_id res chain seq x y z
N MET A 1 -1.40 0.82 12.96
CA MET A 1 -2.14 0.40 11.75
C MET A 1 -3.60 0.81 11.89
N ALA A 2 -4.25 1.25 10.81
CA ALA A 2 -5.69 1.52 10.84
C ALA A 2 -6.47 0.24 11.19
N PRO A 3 -7.63 0.33 11.85
CA PRO A 3 -8.39 -0.84 12.28
C PRO A 3 -8.71 -1.74 11.10
N GLY A 4 -8.58 -3.07 11.28
CA GLY A 4 -8.84 -4.05 10.24
C GLY A 4 -7.69 -4.26 9.24
N PHE A 5 -6.56 -3.57 9.35
CA PHE A 5 -5.38 -3.93 8.55
C PHE A 5 -4.56 -5.04 9.21
N SER A 6 -4.09 -5.98 8.42
CA SER A 6 -3.10 -6.98 8.82
C SER A 6 -2.07 -7.20 7.71
N LEU A 7 -0.88 -7.64 8.12
CA LEU A 7 0.25 -7.89 7.23
C LEU A 7 0.58 -9.38 7.26
N SER A 8 0.90 -9.95 6.10
CA SER A 8 1.41 -11.32 6.01
C SER A 8 2.69 -11.32 5.19
N GLU A 9 3.77 -11.80 5.78
CA GLU A 9 5.04 -11.98 5.07
C GLU A 9 4.89 -13.04 3.98
N ALA A 10 5.45 -12.76 2.82
CA ALA A 10 5.46 -13.66 1.69
C ALA A 10 6.72 -13.48 0.85
N ARG A 11 7.16 -14.54 0.18
CA ARG A 11 8.13 -14.41 -0.91
C ARG A 11 7.35 -14.12 -2.19
N ILE A 12 7.64 -12.99 -2.81
CA ILE A 12 6.96 -12.55 -4.03
C ILE A 12 7.82 -12.99 -5.21
N GLY A 13 7.20 -13.55 -6.24
CA GLY A 13 7.90 -13.89 -7.47
C GLY A 13 7.89 -12.71 -8.43
N THR A 14 8.73 -11.70 -8.23
CA THR A 14 8.89 -10.64 -9.23
C THR A 14 9.84 -11.09 -10.36
N VAL A 15 10.28 -10.17 -11.22
CA VAL A 15 11.09 -10.46 -12.41
C VAL A 15 12.42 -11.13 -12.06
N GLU A 16 13.06 -10.76 -10.94
CA GLU A 16 14.27 -11.42 -10.46
C GLU A 16 13.96 -12.64 -9.59
N GLY A 17 12.83 -12.59 -8.88
CA GLY A 17 12.15 -13.73 -8.30
C GLY A 17 12.58 -14.02 -6.87
N GLY A 18 11.60 -14.08 -5.97
CA GLY A 18 11.82 -14.44 -4.57
C GLY A 18 12.23 -13.26 -3.71
N GLU A 19 11.71 -12.08 -3.98
CA GLU A 19 11.89 -10.90 -3.14
C GLU A 19 11.14 -11.08 -1.82
N SER A 20 11.71 -10.55 -0.73
CA SER A 20 10.98 -10.41 0.53
C SER A 20 9.82 -9.44 0.30
N GLY A 21 8.63 -9.79 0.78
CA GLY A 21 7.46 -8.96 0.58
C GLY A 21 6.40 -9.14 1.65
N VAL A 22 5.40 -8.28 1.58
CA VAL A 22 4.29 -8.21 2.52
C VAL A 22 2.99 -8.09 1.74
N LEU A 23 2.07 -9.01 2.04
CA LEU A 23 0.66 -8.91 1.64
C LEU A 23 -0.05 -7.99 2.63
N VAL A 24 -0.69 -6.95 2.11
CA VAL A 24 -1.48 -6.00 2.89
C VAL A 24 -2.94 -6.39 2.79
N TRP A 25 -3.52 -6.77 3.92
CA TRP A 25 -4.91 -7.17 4.04
C TRP A 25 -5.72 -6.07 4.71
N LYS A 26 -6.97 -5.92 4.26
CA LYS A 26 -8.01 -5.18 4.97
C LYS A 26 -9.16 -6.15 5.26
N SER A 27 -9.34 -6.46 6.53
CA SER A 27 -10.22 -7.52 7.02
C SER A 27 -9.83 -8.87 6.39
N ASP A 28 -10.55 -9.31 5.37
CA ASP A 28 -10.35 -10.54 4.62
C ASP A 28 -9.98 -10.30 3.14
N GLN A 29 -9.75 -9.04 2.75
CA GLN A 29 -9.44 -8.64 1.39
C GLN A 29 -7.97 -8.30 1.21
N LEU A 30 -7.31 -8.92 0.21
CA LEU A 30 -5.98 -8.50 -0.22
C LEU A 30 -6.10 -7.19 -0.99
N VAL A 31 -5.45 -6.13 -0.49
CA VAL A 31 -5.55 -4.79 -1.07
C VAL A 31 -4.26 -4.31 -1.71
N ALA A 32 -3.11 -4.80 -1.27
CA ALA A 32 -1.82 -4.50 -1.89
C ALA A 32 -0.79 -5.61 -1.67
N VAL A 33 0.19 -5.67 -2.57
CA VAL A 33 1.42 -6.45 -2.45
C VAL A 33 2.58 -5.46 -2.42
N LEU A 34 3.39 -5.52 -1.36
CA LEU A 34 4.60 -4.72 -1.18
C LEU A 34 5.83 -5.62 -1.27
N THR A 35 6.88 -5.15 -1.94
CA THR A 35 8.16 -5.86 -2.09
C THR A 35 9.28 -5.01 -1.50
N GLU A 36 10.18 -5.63 -0.76
CA GLU A 36 11.41 -4.98 -0.29
C GLU A 36 12.42 -4.94 -1.44
N ILE A 37 12.97 -3.76 -1.70
CA ILE A 37 14.02 -3.56 -2.68
C ILE A 37 15.35 -3.92 -2.01
N ASP A 38 15.93 -5.05 -2.41
CA ASP A 38 17.27 -5.48 -1.98
C ASP A 38 18.36 -5.03 -2.97
N GLU A 39 17.99 -4.33 -4.05
CA GLU A 39 18.96 -3.85 -5.02
C GLU A 39 19.76 -2.65 -4.45
N GLU A 40 21.09 -2.79 -4.40
CA GLU A 40 22.01 -1.69 -4.04
C GLU A 40 22.08 -0.62 -5.14
N ALA A 41 21.65 -0.94 -6.36
CA ALA A 41 21.53 0.01 -7.44
C ALA A 41 20.57 1.14 -7.03
N TYR A 42 20.92 2.37 -7.37
CA TYR A 42 20.10 3.57 -7.12
C TYR A 42 19.85 3.94 -5.64
N SER A 43 20.58 3.34 -4.67
CA SER A 43 20.44 3.65 -3.24
C SER A 43 19.00 3.42 -2.71
N THR A 44 18.28 2.47 -3.30
CA THR A 44 16.93 2.08 -2.90
C THR A 44 16.91 0.86 -1.98
N LYS A 45 18.08 0.32 -1.62
CA LYS A 45 18.19 -0.80 -0.68
C LYS A 45 17.47 -0.53 0.64
N GLY A 46 16.63 -1.48 1.05
CA GLY A 46 15.82 -1.41 2.27
C GLY A 46 14.54 -0.58 2.13
N LYS A 47 14.26 -0.03 0.94
CA LYS A 47 12.98 0.61 0.62
C LYS A 47 11.93 -0.43 0.25
N TRP A 48 10.68 0.01 0.25
CA TRP A 48 9.52 -0.81 -0.08
C TRP A 48 8.85 -0.29 -1.34
N PHE A 49 8.47 -1.18 -2.24
CA PHE A 49 7.79 -0.86 -3.48
C PHE A 49 6.37 -1.43 -3.50
N LEU A 50 5.43 -0.65 -4.02
CA LEU A 50 4.09 -1.14 -4.35
C LEU A 50 4.11 -1.86 -5.68
N GLU A 51 4.25 -3.19 -5.60
CA GLU A 51 4.28 -4.10 -6.74
C GLU A 51 2.90 -4.19 -7.40
N ILE A 52 1.86 -4.42 -6.58
CA ILE A 52 0.48 -4.54 -7.05
C ILE A 52 -0.45 -3.87 -6.05
N GLY A 53 -1.20 -2.88 -6.51
CA GLY A 53 -2.37 -2.34 -5.82
C GLY A 53 -3.67 -2.90 -6.42
N PHE A 54 -4.64 -3.24 -5.57
CA PHE A 54 -5.97 -3.66 -5.99
C PHE A 54 -7.01 -2.54 -5.77
N GLY A 55 -8.07 -2.53 -6.57
CA GLY A 55 -9.18 -1.58 -6.43
C GLY A 55 -8.73 -0.13 -6.62
N LEU A 56 -8.91 0.71 -5.60
CA LEU A 56 -8.51 2.12 -5.62
C LEU A 56 -7.00 2.35 -5.78
N LEU A 57 -6.19 1.32 -5.55
CA LEU A 57 -4.73 1.36 -5.70
C LEU A 57 -4.27 0.83 -7.08
N SER A 58 -5.21 0.45 -7.95
CA SER A 58 -4.87 -0.18 -9.22
C SER A 58 -4.13 0.81 -10.12
N GLY A 59 -2.94 0.40 -10.58
CA GLY A 59 -2.08 1.22 -11.45
C GLY A 59 -1.16 2.20 -10.71
N ASP A 60 -1.20 2.24 -9.38
CA ASP A 60 -0.20 2.95 -8.59
C ASP A 60 1.08 2.11 -8.45
N HIS A 61 2.23 2.76 -8.70
CA HIS A 61 3.56 2.23 -8.43
C HIS A 61 4.34 3.28 -7.64
N ARG A 62 4.85 2.92 -6.46
CA ARG A 62 5.49 3.89 -5.56
C ARG A 62 6.53 3.22 -4.66
N ASN A 63 7.60 3.96 -4.38
CA ASN A 63 8.62 3.62 -3.38
C ASN A 63 8.32 4.30 -2.05
N PHE A 64 8.64 3.62 -0.95
CA PHE A 64 8.50 4.06 0.43
C PHE A 64 9.80 3.76 1.19
N ASP A 65 10.14 4.59 2.16
CA ASP A 65 11.37 4.38 2.92
C ASP A 65 11.20 3.28 3.99
N THR A 66 9.97 3.06 4.47
CA THR A 66 9.66 1.98 5.42
C THR A 66 8.32 1.30 5.12
N ILE A 67 8.14 0.09 5.65
CA ILE A 67 6.88 -0.65 5.55
C ILE A 67 5.72 0.08 6.24
N GLU A 68 5.97 0.76 7.35
CA GLU A 68 4.96 1.55 8.07
C GLU A 68 4.44 2.71 7.22
N GLU A 69 5.35 3.39 6.51
CA GLU A 69 4.99 4.47 5.59
C GLU A 69 4.10 3.95 4.46
N ALA A 70 4.49 2.82 3.84
CA ALA A 70 3.74 2.18 2.78
C ALA A 70 2.32 1.82 3.23
N VAL A 71 2.17 1.15 4.37
CA VAL A 71 0.88 0.73 4.93
C VAL A 71 0.02 1.94 5.33
N HIS A 72 0.64 2.99 5.87
CA HIS A 72 -0.08 4.23 6.17
C HIS A 72 -0.60 4.92 4.91
N TRP A 73 0.20 4.94 3.84
CA TRP A 73 -0.24 5.46 2.54
C TRP A 73 -1.40 4.64 1.96
N VAL A 74 -1.30 3.30 1.96
CA VAL A 74 -2.39 2.40 1.52
C VAL A 74 -3.68 2.68 2.30
N GLY A 75 -3.59 2.84 3.62
CA GLY A 75 -4.72 3.17 4.47
C GLY A 75 -5.41 4.48 4.08
N ARG A 76 -4.64 5.53 3.75
CA ARG A 76 -5.19 6.83 3.33
C ARG A 76 -5.88 6.79 1.97
N GLN A 77 -5.41 5.96 1.03
CA GLN A 77 -6.03 5.86 -0.29
C GLN A 77 -7.34 5.09 -0.26
N LEU A 78 -7.41 4.02 0.55
CA LEU A 78 -8.62 3.21 0.69
C LEU A 78 -9.69 3.90 1.54
N PHE A 79 -9.25 4.75 2.47
CA PHE A 79 -10.12 5.54 3.34
C PHE A 79 -9.62 6.98 3.32
N PRO A 80 -9.89 7.73 2.24
CA PRO A 80 -9.68 9.17 2.28
C PRO A 80 -10.48 9.67 3.49
N VAL A 81 -9.81 10.33 4.43
CA VAL A 81 -10.52 11.07 5.47
C VAL A 81 -11.45 11.99 4.71
N GLU A 82 -12.76 11.74 4.81
CA GLU A 82 -13.76 12.70 4.35
C GLU A 82 -13.39 14.00 5.04
N THR A 83 -12.80 14.93 4.28
CA THR A 83 -12.67 16.29 4.75
C THR A 83 -14.11 16.75 4.96
N ALA A 84 -14.41 17.20 6.16
CA ALA A 84 -15.76 17.47 6.65
C ALA A 84 -16.48 18.62 5.91
N ASP A 85 -16.02 19.01 4.72
CA ASP A 85 -16.59 20.10 3.92
C ASP A 85 -17.61 19.65 2.86
N ASP A 86 -17.63 18.38 2.44
CA ASP A 86 -18.53 17.96 1.34
C ASP A 86 -19.97 17.62 1.77
N ARG A 87 -20.24 17.45 3.08
CA ARG A 87 -21.59 17.13 3.57
C ARG A 87 -22.53 18.34 3.70
N THR A 88 -22.07 19.56 3.43
CA THR A 88 -22.92 20.76 3.51
C THR A 88 -23.44 21.21 2.14
N ALA A 89 -22.88 20.72 1.02
CA ALA A 89 -23.29 21.17 -0.32
C ALA A 89 -24.49 20.39 -0.92
N ALA A 90 -24.77 19.16 -0.46
CA ALA A 90 -25.80 18.30 -1.06
C ALA A 90 -27.22 18.49 -0.50
N ALA A 91 -27.44 19.38 0.47
CA ALA A 91 -28.75 19.60 1.10
C ALA A 91 -29.54 20.80 0.52
N ALA A 92 -29.07 21.44 -0.56
CA ALA A 92 -29.74 22.56 -1.20
C ALA A 92 -29.76 22.40 -2.73
N SER A 93 -30.63 21.54 -3.25
CA SER A 93 -31.10 21.55 -4.65
C SER A 93 -32.44 20.84 -4.76
#